data_AF-A0A7K2P6N4-F1
#
_entry.id   AF-A0A7K2P6N4-F1
#
_cell.length_a   1.000
_cell.length_b   1.000
_cell.length_c   1.000
_cell.angle_alpha   90.00
_cell.angle_beta   90.00
_cell.angle_gamma   90.00
#
_symmetry.space_group_name_H-M   'P 1'
#
loop_
_entity.id
_entity.type
_entity.pdbx_description
1 polymer ?
#
loop_
_entity_poly.entity_id
_entity_poly.type
_entity_poly.pdbx_seq_one_letter_code
_entity_poly.pdbx_strand_id
1 'polypeptide(L)'
;MGEHVGGERSCPMALFKKRTVGKPGEWYYCLEHQKVEEGPDCPGKDRFGPYATRTEAEHAMQTARERNLEWENDPRWHDAPSAGSADGDRDD
;
A
#
# COMPACT_ATOMS: atom_id res chain seq x y z
N MET A 1 -43.50 -23.06 23.09
CA MET A 1 -43.03 -22.99 24.48
C MET A 1 -41.80 -22.08 24.50
N GLY A 2 -41.95 -20.86 25.04
CA GLY A 2 -40.87 -19.96 25.49
C GLY A 2 -39.97 -19.37 24.41
N GLU A 3 -40.20 -18.21 23.81
CA GLU A 3 -40.22 -16.83 24.36
C GLU A 3 -38.83 -16.22 24.62
N HIS A 4 -38.58 -15.12 23.90
CA HIS A 4 -37.70 -13.96 24.08
C HIS A 4 -36.71 -13.90 25.26
N VAL A 5 -35.51 -13.38 25.01
CA VAL A 5 -35.06 -11.97 25.25
C VAL A 5 -33.60 -11.83 24.78
N GLY A 6 -33.22 -10.86 23.92
CA GLY A 6 -33.00 -9.47 24.30
C GLY A 6 -31.49 -9.18 24.35
N GLY A 7 -30.93 -8.63 23.25
CA GLY A 7 -29.49 -8.37 23.15
C GLY A 7 -29.09 -7.65 21.87
N GLU A 8 -29.92 -6.71 21.44
CA GLU A 8 -29.61 -5.65 20.49
C GLU A 8 -28.29 -4.93 20.84
N ARG A 9 -27.20 -5.36 20.21
CA ARG A 9 -26.08 -4.46 19.94
C ARG A 9 -26.22 -4.06 18.49
N SER A 10 -27.22 -3.21 18.26
CA SER A 10 -27.24 -2.32 17.11
C SER A 10 -25.90 -1.61 17.13
N CYS A 11 -24.99 -2.04 16.26
CA CYS A 11 -23.88 -1.21 15.83
C CYS A 11 -24.48 -0.37 14.70
N PRO A 12 -25.03 0.83 14.98
CA PRO A 12 -25.61 1.64 13.93
C PRO A 12 -24.49 1.92 12.93
N MET A 13 -24.70 1.45 11.70
CA MET A 13 -24.48 2.21 10.48
C MET A 13 -23.51 3.39 10.68
N ALA A 14 -22.20 3.13 10.67
CA ALA A 14 -21.23 4.18 10.37
C ALA A 14 -21.26 4.42 8.85
N LEU A 15 -22.40 4.91 8.35
CA LEU A 15 -22.51 5.52 7.04
C LEU A 15 -21.50 6.69 7.01
N PHE A 16 -20.48 6.54 6.16
CA PHE A 16 -19.56 7.62 5.75
C PHE A 16 -18.78 8.33 6.87
N LYS A 17 -17.92 7.62 7.61
CA LYS A 17 -16.67 8.26 8.05
C LYS A 17 -15.76 8.43 6.83
N LYS A 18 -15.97 9.51 6.07
CA LYS A 18 -14.94 10.07 5.18
C LYS A 18 -13.68 10.25 6.02
N ARG A 19 -12.73 9.31 5.89
CA ARG A 19 -11.43 9.41 6.57
C ARG A 19 -10.79 10.70 6.09
N THR A 20 -10.64 11.65 7.01
CA THR A 20 -9.83 12.85 6.78
C THR A 20 -8.48 12.38 6.27
N VAL A 21 -8.14 12.81 5.07
CA VAL A 21 -6.83 12.59 4.48
C VAL A 21 -5.84 13.42 5.32
N GLY A 22 -4.96 12.77 6.09
CA GLY A 22 -3.89 13.46 6.83
C GLY A 22 -4.39 14.22 8.06
N LYS A 23 -4.45 13.56 9.21
CA LYS A 23 -4.41 14.26 10.50
C LYS A 23 -3.01 14.84 10.71
N PRO A 24 -2.86 16.00 11.36
CA PRO A 24 -1.55 16.48 11.79
C PRO A 24 -0.87 15.40 12.64
N GLY A 25 0.38 15.07 12.31
CA GLY A 25 1.10 13.93 12.89
C GLY A 25 1.04 12.61 12.09
N GLU A 26 0.35 12.56 10.94
CA GLU A 26 0.45 11.44 9.99
C GLU A 26 1.51 11.74 8.91
N TRP A 27 2.47 10.84 8.78
CA TRP A 27 3.58 10.95 7.83
C TRP A 27 3.36 10.03 6.64
N TYR A 28 3.73 10.52 5.46
CA TYR A 28 3.56 9.78 4.23
C TYR A 28 4.83 9.85 3.40
N TYR A 29 5.13 8.76 2.69
CA TYR A 29 6.19 8.76 1.68
C TYR A 29 5.59 8.91 0.29
N CYS A 30 6.04 9.91 -0.46
CA CYS A 30 5.65 10.09 -1.85
C CYS A 30 6.64 9.35 -2.77
N LEU A 31 6.12 8.48 -3.64
CA LEU A 31 6.92 7.70 -4.59
C LEU A 31 7.47 8.56 -5.74
N GLU A 32 6.74 9.61 -6.12
CA GLU A 32 7.15 10.54 -7.18
C GLU A 32 8.34 11.39 -6.72
N HIS A 33 8.26 11.96 -5.52
CA HIS A 33 9.31 12.82 -4.97
C HIS A 33 10.37 12.06 -4.15
N GLN A 34 10.16 10.77 -3.90
CA GLN A 34 11.01 9.90 -3.08
C GLN A 34 11.37 10.48 -1.69
N LYS A 35 10.46 11.24 -1.09
CA LYS A 35 10.64 11.90 0.21
C LYS A 35 9.46 11.65 1.14
N VAL A 36 9.72 11.78 2.44
CA VAL A 36 8.69 11.79 3.47
C VAL A 36 8.17 13.20 3.68
N GLU A 37 6.85 13.36 3.60
CA GLU A 37 6.15 14.62 3.78
C GLU A 37 5.00 14.50 4.79
N GLU A 38 4.74 15.60 5.48
CA GLU A 38 3.60 15.75 6.36
C GLU A 38 2.39 16.16 5.51
N GLY A 39 1.33 15.34 5.52
CA GLY A 39 0.07 15.68 4.85
C GLY A 39 -0.04 15.26 3.38
N PRO A 40 -1.15 15.67 2.71
CA PRO A 40 -1.54 15.17 1.39
C PRO A 40 -1.06 16.04 0.23
N ASP A 41 0.24 16.35 0.20
CA ASP A 41 0.82 17.11 -0.91
C ASP A 41 0.81 16.29 -2.23
N CYS A 42 1.01 14.98 -2.13
CA CYS A 42 0.94 14.04 -3.26
C CYS A 42 -0.43 13.35 -3.42
N PRO A 43 -0.87 13.06 -4.66
CA PRO A 43 -2.05 12.25 -4.92
C PRO A 43 -1.94 10.88 -4.24
N GLY A 44 -3.03 10.39 -3.65
CA GLY A 44 -3.01 9.20 -2.79
C GLY A 44 -2.54 7.90 -3.46
N LYS A 45 -2.52 7.84 -4.80
CA LYS A 45 -2.00 6.71 -5.58
C LYS A 45 -0.47 6.57 -5.49
N ASP A 46 0.24 7.68 -5.31
CA ASP A 46 1.71 7.71 -5.26
C ASP A 46 2.22 7.82 -3.82
N ARG A 47 1.39 7.39 -2.85
CA ARG A 47 1.61 7.65 -1.42
C ARG A 47 1.58 6.37 -0.59
N PHE A 48 2.67 6.09 0.13
CA PHE A 48 2.73 5.04 1.16
C PHE A 48 2.61 5.64 2.56
N GLY A 49 1.75 5.04 3.40
CA GLY A 49 1.42 5.52 4.74
C GLY A 49 -0.08 5.47 4.99
N PRO A 50 -0.58 5.83 6.18
CA PRO A 50 0.03 6.72 7.18
C PRO A 50 1.03 6.03 8.10
N TYR A 51 2.13 6.73 8.39
CA TYR A 51 3.10 6.38 9.43
C TYR A 51 2.99 7.34 10.61
N ALA A 52 3.30 6.85 11.81
CA ALA A 52 3.17 7.63 13.05
C ALA A 52 4.25 8.70 13.18
N THR A 53 5.42 8.47 12.56
CA THR A 53 6.56 9.39 12.59
C THR A 53 7.24 9.47 11.24
N ARG A 54 7.97 10.57 11.02
CA ARG A 54 8.79 10.77 9.82
C ARG A 54 9.81 9.64 9.65
N THR A 55 10.54 9.33 10.72
CA THR A 55 11.58 8.30 10.73
C THR A 55 11.01 6.92 10.39
N GLU A 56 9.81 6.59 10.88
CA GLU A 56 9.14 5.34 10.54
C GLU A 56 8.83 5.26 9.04
N ALA A 57 8.34 6.34 8.44
CA ALA A 57 8.11 6.40 6.99
C ALA A 57 9.41 6.24 6.18
N GLU A 58 10.50 6.89 6.61
CA GLU A 58 11.82 6.79 5.96
C GLU A 58 12.36 5.36 6.05
N HIS A 59 12.28 4.76 7.23
CA HIS A 59 12.78 3.41 7.49
C HIS A 59 11.95 2.35 6.77
N ALA A 60 10.61 2.45 6.78
CA ALA A 60 9.73 1.53 6.08
C ALA A 60 10.08 1.45 4.58
N MET A 61 10.36 2.60 3.96
CA MET A 61 10.74 2.66 2.56
C MET A 61 12.18 2.22 2.30
N GLN A 62 13.09 2.44 3.24
CA GLN A 62 14.44 1.87 3.16
C GLN A 62 14.39 0.34 3.18
N THR A 63 13.65 -0.25 4.13
CA THR A 63 13.47 -1.71 4.22
C THR A 63 12.76 -2.27 2.99
N ALA A 64 11.74 -1.57 2.48
CA ALA A 64 11.06 -1.98 1.25
C ALA A 64 12.02 -2.03 0.06
N ARG A 65 12.88 -1.00 -0.09
CA ARG A 65 13.90 -0.97 -1.15
C ARG A 65 14.91 -2.09 -1.01
N GLU A 66 15.42 -2.34 0.19
CA GLU A 66 16.34 -3.44 0.47
C GLU A 66 15.72 -4.79 0.12
N ARG A 67 14.48 -5.05 0.57
CA ARG A 67 13.77 -6.29 0.24
C ARG A 67 13.49 -6.45 -1.24
N ASN A 68 13.15 -5.36 -1.93
CA ASN A 68 13.00 -5.38 -3.39
C ASN A 68 14.32 -5.77 -4.05
N LEU A 69 15.45 -5.19 -3.63
CA LEU A 69 16.77 -5.56 -4.16
C LEU A 69 17.07 -7.05 -3.93
N GLU A 70 16.80 -7.57 -2.74
CA GLU A 70 16.98 -8.99 -2.44
C GLU A 70 16.11 -9.88 -3.35
N TRP A 71 14.87 -9.48 -3.61
CA TRP A 71 13.98 -10.21 -4.52
C TRP A 71 14.42 -10.14 -5.98
N GLU A 72 14.86 -8.97 -6.47
CA GLU A 72 15.36 -8.74 -7.83
C GLU A 72 16.73 -9.39 -8.11
N ASN A 73 17.39 -9.96 -7.10
CA ASN A 73 18.65 -10.69 -7.27
C ASN A 73 18.53 -12.17 -6.91
N ASP A 74 17.37 -12.63 -6.43
CA ASP A 74 17.18 -14.00 -5.97
C ASP A 74 16.98 -14.95 -7.17
N PRO A 75 17.89 -15.93 -7.40
CA PRO A 75 17.86 -16.79 -8.57
C PRO A 75 16.65 -17.74 -8.60
N ARG A 76 15.99 -17.96 -7.46
CA ARG A 76 14.77 -18.78 -7.39
C ARG A 76 13.55 -18.03 -7.95
N TRP A 77 13.59 -16.72 -8.06
CA TRP A 77 12.56 -15.92 -8.73
C TRP A 77 12.95 -15.46 -10.14
N HIS A 78 14.24 -15.52 -10.49
CA HIS A 78 14.78 -15.18 -11.81
C HIS A 78 14.80 -16.37 -12.81
N ASP A 79 13.89 -17.34 -12.67
CA ASP A 79 13.71 -18.44 -13.63
C ASP A 79 12.80 -17.97 -14.79
N ALA A 80 13.35 -17.14 -15.68
CA ALA A 80 12.74 -16.88 -16.98
C ALA A 80 13.82 -16.87 -18.06
N PRO A 81 13.75 -17.76 -19.07
CA PRO A 81 14.58 -17.62 -20.25
C PRO A 81 14.18 -16.32 -20.98
N SER A 82 15.17 -15.51 -21.37
CA SER A 82 14.99 -14.49 -22.39
C SER A 82 14.62 -15.19 -23.71
N ALA A 83 13.33 -15.45 -23.91
CA ALA A 83 12.78 -16.10 -25.09
C ALA A 83 11.41 -15.46 -25.38
N GLY A 84 11.43 -14.25 -25.94
CA GLY A 84 10.21 -13.53 -26.28
C GLY A 84 10.35 -12.42 -27.32
N SER A 85 11.53 -12.20 -27.88
CA SER A 85 11.71 -11.40 -29.10
C SER A 85 12.16 -12.31 -30.24
N ALA A 86 11.30 -13.24 -30.61
CA ALA A 86 11.25 -13.79 -31.96
C ALA A 86 9.77 -13.94 -32.29
N ASP A 87 9.23 -12.90 -32.92
CA ASP A 87 8.10 -12.89 -33.83
C ASP A 87 7.42 -14.26 -34.01
N GLY A 88 6.36 -14.47 -33.24
CA GLY A 88 5.29 -15.37 -33.63
C GLY A 88 4.42 -14.65 -34.65
N ASP A 89 4.78 -14.83 -35.91
CA ASP A 89 3.90 -14.77 -37.08
C ASP A 89 2.42 -14.91 -36.70
N ARG A 90 1.67 -13.81 -36.86
CA ARG A 90 0.22 -13.75 -36.72
C ARG A 90 -0.34 -13.50 -38.12
N ASP A 91 -0.35 -14.55 -38.94
CA ASP A 91 -1.06 -14.61 -40.22
C ASP A 91 -1.95 -15.87 -40.23
N ASP A 92 -3.23 -15.69 -39.85
CA ASP A 92 -4.45 -16.34 -40.37
C ASP A 92 -5.69 -15.61 -39.84
#